data_AF-G4TD71-F1
#
_entry.id   AF-G4TD71-F1
#
_cell.length_a   1.000
_cell.length_b   1.000
_cell.length_c   1.000
_cell.angle_alpha   90.00
_cell.angle_beta   90.00
_cell.angle_gamma   90.00
#
_symmetry.space_group_name_H-M   'P 1'
#
loop_
_entity.id
_entity.type
_entity.pdbx_description
1 polymer ?
#
loop_
_entity_poly.entity_id
_entity_poly.type
_entity_poly.pdbx_seq_one_letter_code
_entity_poly.pdbx_strand_id
1 'polypeptide(L)'
;MSAQWPELGSTINLMRVQHADLALAHALMRERARMEQDFIGGLRALVEQYKPAPEEENREYSKVLIDAFEQEIKAHLDINPKVPEQPMLDDKELSVGSELAQELHAAHKKHEDNYTKLLASKDELKAWSNEIKTDPAQIRMPLVELEYRLSVHRQRESARNLQAWYNTQLPPLVESHHSILENTKAVMINAINARIGFATVCSRAYSHVLSRASDLLPLGYRASIGGKMDIESNSQALKPVDYCNWFFDGRPSPLRFGIGTLECDLRTLHWSPSVTYMLNAERDDVAAWSLPPDLNGVC
;
A
#
# COMPACT_ATOMS: atom_id res chain seq x y z
N MET A 1 34.03 -28.04 -39.00
CA MET A 1 34.10 -26.84 -38.15
C MET A 1 32.81 -26.06 -38.35
N SER A 2 31.83 -26.16 -37.43
CA SER A 2 30.55 -25.44 -37.55
C SER A 2 29.89 -25.14 -36.19
N ALA A 3 30.70 -24.84 -35.17
CA ALA A 3 30.21 -24.48 -33.83
C ALA A 3 30.04 -22.95 -33.64
N GLN A 4 29.77 -22.19 -34.72
CA GLN A 4 29.72 -20.72 -34.70
C GLN A 4 28.34 -20.12 -35.04
N TRP A 5 27.26 -20.92 -34.98
CA TRP A 5 25.90 -20.40 -35.18
C TRP A 5 25.03 -20.21 -33.90
N PRO A 6 25.52 -19.80 -32.70
CA PRO A 6 24.62 -19.54 -31.58
C PRO A 6 24.00 -18.13 -31.50
N GLU A 7 24.33 -17.16 -32.38
CA GLU A 7 24.09 -15.74 -32.04
C GLU A 7 23.09 -14.96 -32.93
N LEU A 8 22.47 -15.59 -33.92
CA LEU A 8 21.51 -14.88 -34.79
C LEU A 8 20.24 -14.51 -34.02
N GLY A 9 19.97 -13.21 -33.91
CA GLY A 9 18.84 -12.69 -33.13
C GLY A 9 19.03 -12.73 -31.60
N SER A 10 20.21 -13.14 -31.09
CA SER A 10 20.51 -13.18 -29.65
C SER A 10 20.37 -11.79 -29.00
N THR A 11 20.91 -10.76 -29.64
CA THR A 11 20.79 -9.36 -29.18
C THR A 11 19.33 -8.89 -29.13
N ILE A 12 18.53 -9.24 -30.13
CA ILE A 12 17.10 -8.87 -30.19
C ILE A 12 16.33 -9.54 -29.04
N ASN A 13 16.58 -10.83 -28.80
CA ASN A 13 15.97 -11.56 -27.69
C ASN A 13 16.41 -10.99 -26.34
N LEU A 14 17.69 -10.67 -26.17
CA LEU A 14 18.19 -10.04 -24.96
C LEU A 14 17.50 -8.71 -24.68
N MET A 15 17.36 -7.86 -25.71
CA MET A 15 16.65 -6.58 -25.58
C MET A 15 15.19 -6.78 -25.18
N ARG A 16 14.47 -7.75 -25.75
CA ARG A 16 13.08 -8.07 -25.35
C ARG A 16 12.98 -8.51 -23.89
N VAL A 17 13.86 -9.42 -23.47
CA VAL A 17 13.87 -9.92 -22.08
C VAL A 17 14.12 -8.77 -21.11
N GLN A 18 15.12 -7.95 -21.38
CA GLN A 18 15.43 -6.78 -20.56
C GLN A 18 14.27 -5.77 -20.56
N HIS A 19 13.60 -5.56 -21.70
CA HIS A 19 12.46 -4.65 -21.76
C HIS A 19 11.27 -5.17 -20.94
N ALA A 20 11.01 -6.48 -20.95
CA ALA A 20 10.00 -7.11 -20.10
C ALA A 20 10.35 -6.97 -18.61
N ASP A 21 11.62 -7.17 -18.24
CA ASP A 21 12.10 -6.97 -16.87
C ASP A 21 11.93 -5.51 -16.41
N LEU A 22 12.22 -4.55 -17.29
CA LEU A 22 11.98 -3.13 -17.02
C LEU A 22 10.48 -2.85 -16.84
N ALA A 23 9.62 -3.45 -17.64
CA ALA A 23 8.18 -3.29 -17.50
C ALA A 23 7.68 -3.80 -16.15
N LEU A 24 8.18 -4.95 -15.72
CA LEU A 24 7.91 -5.49 -14.39
C LEU A 24 8.41 -4.54 -13.30
N ALA A 25 9.64 -4.03 -13.41
CA ALA A 25 10.18 -3.09 -12.42
C ALA A 25 9.32 -1.82 -12.29
N HIS A 26 8.89 -1.24 -13.41
CA HIS A 26 7.98 -0.09 -13.42
C HIS A 26 6.61 -0.42 -12.80
N ALA A 27 6.04 -1.60 -13.10
CA ALA A 27 4.80 -2.05 -12.49
C ALA A 27 4.92 -2.21 -10.97
N LEU A 28 6.01 -2.82 -10.49
CA LEU A 28 6.27 -2.98 -9.06
C LEU A 28 6.46 -1.63 -8.35
N MET A 29 7.12 -0.65 -8.99
CA MET A 29 7.25 0.70 -8.45
C MET A 29 5.88 1.40 -8.33
N ARG A 30 5.00 1.25 -9.32
CA ARG A 30 3.64 1.80 -9.28
C ARG A 30 2.78 1.17 -8.20
N GLU A 31 2.75 -0.16 -8.11
CA GLU A 31 1.99 -0.86 -7.07
C GLU A 31 2.50 -0.50 -5.68
N ARG A 32 3.81 -0.35 -5.52
CA ARG A 32 4.36 0.11 -4.25
C ARG A 32 3.95 1.54 -3.91
N ALA A 33 3.95 2.46 -4.88
CA ALA A 33 3.47 3.82 -4.66
C ALA A 33 1.97 3.87 -4.29
N ARG A 34 1.16 3.02 -4.93
CA ARG A 34 -0.25 2.85 -4.58
C ARG A 34 -0.44 2.36 -3.14
N MET A 35 0.25 1.30 -2.73
CA MET A 35 0.18 0.78 -1.36
C MET A 35 0.60 1.83 -0.32
N GLU A 36 1.62 2.64 -0.62
CA GLU A 36 2.05 3.74 0.25
C GLU A 36 0.95 4.81 0.37
N GLN A 37 0.29 5.17 -0.74
CA GLN A 37 -0.85 6.11 -0.71
C GLN A 37 -2.03 5.58 0.11
N ASP A 38 -2.38 4.30 -0.06
CA ASP A 38 -3.47 3.65 0.68
C ASP A 38 -3.16 3.64 2.19
N PHE A 39 -1.90 3.33 2.56
CA PHE A 39 -1.42 3.37 3.95
C PHE A 39 -1.53 4.79 4.55
N ILE A 40 -1.06 5.82 3.84
CA ILE A 40 -1.16 7.22 4.29
C ILE A 40 -2.61 7.65 4.43
N GLY A 41 -3.48 7.23 3.50
CA GLY A 41 -4.92 7.48 3.56
C GLY A 41 -5.54 6.89 4.83
N GLY A 42 -5.19 5.64 5.16
CA GLY A 42 -5.60 4.99 6.39
C GLY A 42 -5.10 5.70 7.66
N LEU A 43 -3.82 6.09 7.69
CA LEU A 43 -3.26 6.85 8.81
C LEU A 43 -3.96 8.20 9.01
N ARG A 44 -4.25 8.93 7.93
CA ARG A 44 -5.00 10.20 8.02
C ARG A 44 -6.40 9.99 8.58
N ALA A 45 -7.13 8.98 8.10
CA ALA A 45 -8.46 8.69 8.60
C ALA A 45 -8.44 8.38 10.11
N LEU A 46 -7.43 7.65 10.58
CA LEU A 46 -7.24 7.34 11.99
C LEU A 46 -6.91 8.60 12.81
N VAL A 47 -5.99 9.44 12.33
CA VAL A 47 -5.66 10.72 12.99
C VAL A 47 -6.90 11.61 13.11
N GLU A 48 -7.68 11.77 12.04
CA GLU A 48 -8.89 12.60 12.06
C GLU A 48 -9.97 12.03 12.99
N GLN A 49 -10.13 10.70 13.05
CA GLN A 49 -11.10 10.06 13.95
C GLN A 49 -10.77 10.28 15.43
N TYR A 50 -9.49 10.25 15.80
CA TYR A 50 -9.05 10.30 17.21
C TYR A 50 -8.48 11.67 17.62
N LYS A 51 -8.55 12.68 16.74
CA LYS A 51 -8.08 14.02 17.02
C LYS A 51 -8.85 14.60 18.21
N PRO A 52 -8.18 14.98 19.32
CA PRO A 52 -8.87 15.54 20.48
C PRO A 52 -9.58 16.84 20.11
N ALA A 53 -10.83 16.98 20.53
CA ALA A 53 -11.54 18.24 20.43
C ALA A 53 -10.85 19.30 21.31
N PRO A 54 -10.91 20.60 20.96
CA PRO A 54 -10.24 21.66 21.71
C PRO A 54 -10.69 21.77 23.18
N GLU A 55 -11.84 21.19 23.54
CA GLU A 55 -12.39 21.16 24.89
C GLU A 55 -11.85 20.00 25.76
N GLU A 56 -11.14 19.02 25.16
CA GLU A 56 -10.60 17.85 25.85
C GLU A 56 -9.13 18.04 26.28
N GLU A 57 -8.90 18.94 27.23
CA GLU A 57 -7.55 19.30 27.75
C GLU A 57 -6.73 18.13 28.32
N ASN A 58 -7.35 16.99 28.61
CA ASN A 58 -6.75 15.90 29.38
C ASN A 58 -6.23 14.72 28.54
N ARG A 59 -6.15 14.85 27.22
CA ARG A 59 -5.74 13.77 26.30
C ARG A 59 -4.25 13.79 25.92
N GLU A 60 -3.37 14.05 26.88
CA GLU A 60 -1.91 14.16 26.64
C GLU A 60 -1.31 12.88 26.04
N TYR A 61 -1.74 11.70 26.50
CA TYR A 61 -1.27 10.41 26.01
C TYR A 61 -1.60 10.19 24.53
N SER A 62 -2.84 10.46 24.11
CA SER A 62 -3.22 10.28 22.70
C SER A 62 -2.61 11.36 21.81
N LYS A 63 -2.41 12.58 22.33
CA LYS A 63 -1.75 13.66 21.59
C LYS A 63 -0.32 13.30 21.17
N VAL A 64 0.44 12.65 22.05
CA VAL A 64 1.81 12.20 21.73
C VAL A 64 1.83 11.21 20.55
N LEU A 65 0.89 10.27 20.49
CA LEU A 65 0.78 9.33 19.37
C LEU A 65 0.22 9.97 18.09
N ILE A 66 -0.76 10.88 18.22
CA ILE A 66 -1.34 11.60 17.08
C ILE A 66 -0.28 12.50 16.42
N ASP A 67 0.52 13.22 17.20
CA ASP A 67 1.65 14.01 16.71
C ASP A 67 2.65 13.13 15.92
N ALA A 68 2.87 11.89 16.36
CA ALA A 68 3.74 10.92 15.67
C ALA A 68 3.20 10.57 14.29
N PHE A 69 1.92 10.22 14.21
CA PHE A 69 1.26 9.88 12.96
C PHE A 69 1.17 11.07 12.01
N GLU A 70 0.91 12.29 12.50
CA GLU A 70 0.95 13.50 11.68
C GLU A 70 2.34 13.76 11.09
N GLN A 71 3.42 13.52 11.85
CA GLN A 71 4.79 13.62 11.35
C GLN A 71 5.11 12.56 10.29
N GLU A 72 4.65 11.32 10.48
CA GLU A 72 4.79 10.25 9.49
C GLU A 72 4.04 10.57 8.19
N ILE A 73 2.79 11.04 8.29
CA ILE A 73 1.99 11.48 7.13
C ILE A 73 2.70 12.59 6.36
N LYS A 74 3.28 13.57 7.08
CA LYS A 74 4.01 14.68 6.47
C LYS A 74 5.28 14.19 5.77
N ALA A 75 6.06 13.32 6.42
CA ALA A 75 7.26 12.74 5.84
C ALA A 75 6.97 11.96 4.54
N HIS A 76 5.82 11.30 4.48
CA HIS A 76 5.36 10.58 3.29
C HIS A 76 4.89 11.48 2.14
N LEU A 77 4.26 12.63 2.45
CA LEU A 77 3.80 13.60 1.45
C LEU A 77 4.95 14.20 0.63
N ASP A 78 6.08 14.45 1.29
CA ASP A 78 7.26 15.03 0.67
C ASP A 78 7.96 14.08 -0.32
N ILE A 79 7.58 12.79 -0.32
CA ILE A 79 8.34 11.71 -0.97
C ILE A 79 7.64 11.16 -2.21
N ASN A 80 6.50 11.69 -2.63
CA ASN A 80 5.72 11.12 -3.75
C ASN A 80 6.53 11.10 -5.07
N PRO A 81 7.18 9.98 -5.43
CA PRO A 81 7.98 9.94 -6.62
C PRO A 81 6.99 9.74 -7.76
N LYS A 82 6.82 10.75 -8.62
CA LYS A 82 6.11 10.54 -9.89
C LYS A 82 6.86 9.44 -10.64
N VAL A 83 6.35 8.21 -10.59
CA VAL A 83 6.87 7.11 -11.39
C VAL A 83 6.53 7.47 -12.83
N PRO A 84 7.52 7.82 -13.67
CA PRO A 84 7.24 8.20 -15.05
C PRO A 84 6.62 7.01 -15.80
N GLU A 85 5.80 7.31 -16.79
CA GLU A 85 5.33 6.28 -17.72
C GLU A 85 6.54 5.64 -18.40
N GLN A 86 6.47 4.32 -18.55
CA GLN A 86 7.55 3.57 -19.18
C GLN A 86 7.58 3.93 -20.67
N PRO A 87 8.73 4.37 -21.21
CA PRO A 87 8.89 4.50 -22.66
C PRO A 87 8.73 3.13 -23.30
N MET A 88 7.81 3.00 -24.26
CA MET A 88 7.64 1.78 -25.05
C MET A 88 8.86 1.63 -25.97
N LEU A 89 9.50 0.46 -25.94
CA LEU A 89 10.46 0.09 -26.96
C LEU A 89 9.71 -0.13 -28.28
N ASP A 90 10.35 0.13 -29.42
CA ASP A 90 9.73 -0.11 -30.72
C ASP A 90 9.68 -1.62 -31.02
N ASP A 91 8.69 -2.29 -30.42
CA ASP A 91 8.46 -3.73 -30.55
C ASP A 91 8.24 -4.15 -32.00
N LYS A 92 7.79 -3.22 -32.86
CA LYS A 92 7.58 -3.48 -34.27
C LYS A 92 8.91 -3.66 -35.00
N GLU A 93 9.87 -2.78 -34.78
CA GLU A 93 11.21 -2.89 -35.38
C GLU A 93 11.98 -4.12 -34.85
N LEU A 94 11.84 -4.45 -33.56
CA LEU A 94 12.43 -5.68 -33.01
C LEU A 94 11.78 -6.95 -33.58
N SER A 95 10.51 -6.88 -33.97
CA SER A 95 9.82 -7.98 -34.66
C SER A 95 10.37 -8.16 -36.07
N VAL A 96 10.55 -7.07 -36.82
CA VAL A 96 11.15 -7.09 -38.17
C VAL A 96 12.55 -7.73 -38.15
N GLY A 97 13.42 -7.32 -37.22
CA GLY A 97 14.76 -7.92 -37.11
C GLY A 97 14.74 -9.42 -36.80
N SER A 98 13.77 -9.86 -35.98
CA SER A 98 13.58 -11.28 -35.66
C SER A 98 13.06 -12.09 -36.84
N GLU A 99 12.15 -11.54 -37.63
CA GLU A 99 11.64 -12.16 -38.85
C GLU A 99 12.77 -12.33 -39.88
N LEU A 100 13.56 -11.29 -40.12
CA LEU A 100 14.72 -11.36 -41.03
C LEU A 100 15.77 -12.40 -40.59
N ALA A 101 16.00 -12.54 -39.27
CA ALA A 101 16.88 -13.57 -38.73
C ALA A 101 16.32 -14.99 -38.98
N GLN A 102 15.02 -15.19 -38.79
CA GLN A 102 14.35 -16.46 -39.07
C GLN A 102 14.35 -16.80 -40.57
N GLU A 103 14.11 -15.82 -41.43
CA GLU A 103 14.18 -15.97 -42.89
C GLU A 103 15.57 -16.41 -43.34
N LEU A 104 16.63 -15.76 -42.84
CA LEU A 104 18.00 -16.17 -43.14
C LEU A 104 18.29 -17.60 -42.66
N HIS A 105 17.85 -17.95 -41.45
CA HIS A 105 18.03 -19.30 -40.92
C HIS A 105 17.32 -20.35 -41.78
N ALA A 106 16.07 -20.10 -42.18
CA ALA A 106 15.32 -20.97 -43.07
C ALA A 106 15.99 -21.09 -44.46
N ALA A 107 16.48 -19.97 -45.01
CA ALA A 107 17.21 -19.95 -46.27
C ALA A 107 18.54 -20.73 -46.19
N HIS A 108 19.25 -20.64 -45.06
CA HIS A 108 20.48 -21.38 -44.82
C HIS A 108 20.22 -22.89 -44.75
N LYS A 109 19.23 -23.33 -43.97
CA LYS A 109 18.83 -24.74 -43.89
C LYS A 109 18.46 -25.30 -45.26
N LYS A 110 17.65 -24.57 -46.03
CA LYS A 110 17.29 -24.95 -47.40
C LYS A 110 18.50 -25.00 -48.34
N HIS A 111 19.47 -24.11 -48.16
CA HIS A 111 20.70 -24.13 -48.93
C HIS A 111 21.55 -25.37 -48.61
N GLU A 112 21.72 -25.72 -47.33
CA GLU A 112 22.41 -26.94 -46.91
C GLU A 112 21.74 -28.19 -47.49
N ASP A 113 20.42 -28.31 -47.37
CA ASP A 113 19.65 -29.43 -47.93
C ASP A 113 19.89 -29.57 -49.46
N ASN A 114 19.82 -28.45 -50.19
CA ASN A 114 20.04 -28.45 -51.64
C ASN A 114 21.50 -28.71 -52.02
N TYR A 115 22.46 -28.27 -51.21
CA TYR A 115 23.87 -28.55 -51.41
C TYR A 115 24.17 -30.04 -51.21
N THR A 116 23.60 -30.68 -50.18
CA THR A 116 23.72 -32.12 -49.98
C THR A 116 23.14 -32.92 -51.14
N LYS A 117 21.97 -32.52 -51.66
CA LYS A 117 21.38 -33.13 -52.87
C LYS A 117 22.30 -32.97 -54.08
N LEU A 118 22.85 -31.78 -54.28
CA LEU A 118 23.78 -31.52 -55.38
C LEU A 118 25.02 -32.41 -55.32
N LEU A 119 25.61 -32.57 -54.13
CA LEU A 119 26.75 -33.45 -53.91
C LEU A 119 26.42 -34.92 -54.19
N ALA A 120 25.20 -35.35 -53.88
CA ALA A 120 24.73 -36.70 -54.18
C ALA A 120 24.48 -36.93 -55.69
N SER A 121 24.11 -35.89 -56.46
CA SER A 121 23.86 -35.95 -57.91
C SER A 121 25.12 -35.82 -58.77
N LYS A 122 26.31 -36.13 -58.24
CA LYS A 122 27.60 -35.89 -58.92
C LYS A 122 27.71 -36.52 -60.31
N ASP A 123 27.18 -37.73 -60.48
CA ASP A 123 27.28 -38.45 -61.75
C ASP A 123 26.31 -37.91 -62.81
N GLU A 124 25.10 -37.51 -62.41
CA GLU A 124 24.13 -36.78 -63.25
C GLU A 124 24.72 -35.45 -63.75
N LEU A 125 25.36 -34.69 -62.87
CA LEU A 125 26.00 -33.42 -63.22
C LEU A 125 27.20 -33.59 -64.17
N LYS A 126 27.97 -34.68 -64.01
CA LYS A 126 29.07 -35.02 -64.94
C LYS A 126 28.54 -35.37 -66.32
N ALA A 127 27.47 -36.18 -66.40
CA ALA A 127 26.85 -36.55 -67.67
C ALA A 127 26.35 -35.30 -68.39
N TRP A 128 25.59 -34.46 -67.69
CA TRP A 128 25.10 -33.18 -68.21
C TRP A 128 26.23 -32.24 -68.66
N SER A 129 27.32 -32.13 -67.88
CA SER A 129 28.47 -31.29 -68.24
C SER A 129 29.17 -31.75 -69.51
N ASN A 130 29.20 -33.05 -69.78
CA ASN A 130 29.75 -33.60 -71.02
C ASN A 130 28.80 -33.35 -72.19
N GLU A 131 27.50 -33.53 -72.01
CA GLU A 131 26.50 -33.32 -73.06
C GLU A 131 26.46 -31.85 -73.53
N ILE A 132 26.53 -30.88 -72.60
CA ILE A 132 26.56 -29.44 -72.93
C ILE A 132 27.70 -29.03 -73.85
N LYS A 133 28.85 -29.72 -73.78
CA LYS A 133 30.00 -29.42 -74.65
C LYS A 133 29.74 -29.81 -76.10
N THR A 134 28.76 -30.68 -76.33
CA THR A 134 28.44 -31.27 -77.63
C THR A 134 27.32 -30.51 -78.35
N ASP A 135 26.26 -30.12 -77.63
CA ASP A 135 25.18 -29.28 -78.18
C ASP A 135 24.59 -28.34 -77.11
N PRO A 136 25.13 -27.12 -76.97
CA PRO A 136 24.72 -26.20 -75.92
C PRO A 136 23.31 -25.61 -76.12
N ALA A 137 22.73 -25.68 -77.32
CA ALA A 137 21.48 -24.99 -77.63
C ALA A 137 20.22 -25.75 -77.18
N GLN A 138 20.31 -27.06 -76.93
CA GLN A 138 19.15 -27.92 -76.66
C GLN A 138 19.10 -28.52 -75.25
N ILE A 139 20.15 -28.36 -74.44
CA ILE A 139 20.26 -29.07 -73.16
C ILE A 139 19.81 -28.18 -71.99
N ARG A 140 18.77 -28.61 -71.29
CA ARG A 140 18.28 -27.97 -70.05
C ARG A 140 19.18 -28.31 -68.86
N MET A 141 19.33 -27.36 -67.95
CA MET A 141 20.03 -27.55 -66.68
C MET A 141 19.28 -28.55 -65.78
N PRO A 142 19.97 -29.49 -65.12
CA PRO A 142 19.38 -30.38 -64.14
C PRO A 142 18.68 -29.59 -63.04
N LEU A 143 17.53 -30.10 -62.61
CA LEU A 143 16.72 -29.44 -61.59
C LEU A 143 17.50 -29.23 -60.29
N VAL A 144 18.34 -30.21 -59.90
CA VAL A 144 19.16 -30.14 -58.69
C VAL A 144 20.16 -28.97 -58.69
N GLU A 145 20.79 -28.68 -59.84
CA GLU A 145 21.71 -27.54 -60.01
C GLU A 145 20.93 -26.22 -59.97
N LEU A 146 19.75 -26.18 -60.60
CA LEU A 146 18.89 -24.99 -60.60
C LEU A 146 18.36 -24.68 -59.18
N GLU A 147 17.89 -25.69 -58.46
CA GLU A 147 17.44 -25.57 -57.06
C GLU A 147 18.56 -25.13 -56.12
N TYR A 148 19.78 -25.61 -56.33
CA TYR A 148 20.96 -25.16 -55.60
C TYR A 148 21.30 -23.69 -55.90
N ARG A 149 21.34 -23.28 -57.17
CA ARG A 149 21.59 -21.87 -57.54
C ARG A 149 20.54 -20.93 -56.95
N LEU A 150 19.27 -21.32 -57.00
CA LEU A 150 18.18 -20.57 -56.39
C LEU A 150 18.31 -20.48 -54.87
N SER A 151 18.74 -21.55 -54.19
CA SER A 151 18.95 -21.51 -52.74
C SER A 151 20.10 -20.57 -52.36
N VAL A 152 21.21 -20.58 -53.11
CA VAL A 152 22.33 -19.63 -52.94
C VAL A 152 21.84 -18.19 -53.09
N HIS A 153 21.03 -17.89 -54.12
CA HIS A 153 20.50 -16.55 -54.33
C HIS A 153 19.64 -16.09 -53.15
N ARG A 154 18.68 -16.93 -52.71
CA ARG A 154 17.79 -16.62 -51.59
C ARG A 154 18.53 -16.44 -50.27
N GLN A 155 19.54 -17.26 -50.01
CA GLN A 155 20.39 -17.11 -48.82
C GLN A 155 21.14 -15.77 -48.85
N ARG A 156 21.73 -15.40 -50.01
CA ARG A 156 22.44 -14.12 -50.17
C ARG A 156 21.52 -12.92 -50.03
N GLU A 157 20.33 -12.99 -50.59
CA GLU A 157 19.31 -11.95 -50.48
C GLU A 157 18.87 -11.75 -49.02
N SER A 158 18.52 -12.85 -48.34
CA SER A 158 18.17 -12.82 -46.91
C SER A 158 19.31 -12.25 -46.05
N ALA A 159 20.56 -12.64 -46.35
CA ALA A 159 21.74 -12.15 -45.64
C ALA A 159 21.95 -10.64 -45.85
N ARG A 160 21.76 -10.13 -47.08
CA ARG A 160 21.86 -8.69 -47.37
C ARG A 160 20.77 -7.89 -46.68
N ASN A 161 19.53 -8.38 -46.67
CA ASN A 161 18.42 -7.70 -46.02
C ASN A 161 18.65 -7.61 -44.51
N LEU A 162 19.04 -8.72 -43.88
CA LEU A 162 19.36 -8.75 -42.46
C LEU A 162 20.58 -7.86 -42.14
N GLN A 163 21.62 -7.89 -42.96
CA GLN A 163 22.80 -7.02 -42.79
C GLN A 163 22.44 -5.54 -42.91
N ALA A 164 21.59 -5.18 -43.88
CA ALA A 164 21.12 -3.80 -44.04
C ALA A 164 20.35 -3.33 -42.80
N TRP A 165 19.47 -4.18 -42.26
CA TRP A 165 18.76 -3.89 -41.02
C TRP A 165 19.71 -3.76 -39.82
N TYR A 166 20.66 -4.69 -39.64
CA TYR A 166 21.67 -4.63 -38.58
C TYR A 166 22.50 -3.35 -38.62
N ASN A 167 22.82 -2.84 -39.82
CA ASN A 167 23.64 -1.65 -39.97
C ASN A 167 22.85 -0.34 -39.79
N THR A 168 21.55 -0.36 -40.02
CA THR A 168 20.73 0.87 -40.07
C THR A 168 19.77 1.02 -38.90
N GLN A 169 19.12 -0.07 -38.48
CA GLN A 169 18.05 -0.04 -37.48
C GLN A 169 18.52 -0.50 -36.11
N LEU A 170 19.43 -1.48 -36.02
CA LEU A 170 19.85 -1.99 -34.70
C LEU A 170 20.57 -0.93 -33.83
N PRO A 171 21.54 -0.14 -34.34
CA PRO A 171 22.26 0.83 -33.51
C PRO A 171 21.35 1.83 -32.78
N PRO A 172 20.41 2.54 -33.45
CA PRO A 172 19.53 3.47 -32.75
C PRO A 172 18.59 2.77 -31.76
N LEU A 173 18.17 1.53 -32.02
CA LEU A 173 17.38 0.75 -31.07
C LEU A 173 18.17 0.40 -29.81
N VAL A 174 19.43 0.00 -29.96
CA VAL A 174 20.32 -0.32 -28.84
C VAL A 174 20.60 0.93 -28.00
N GLU A 175 20.86 2.07 -28.64
CA GLU A 175 21.06 3.35 -27.95
C GLU A 175 19.81 3.79 -27.18
N SER A 176 18.63 3.69 -27.80
CA SER A 176 17.36 3.99 -27.16
C SER A 176 17.13 3.07 -25.95
N HIS A 177 17.31 1.76 -26.12
CA HIS A 177 17.17 0.79 -25.03
C HIS A 177 18.15 1.06 -23.88
N HIS A 178 19.41 1.40 -24.19
CA HIS A 178 20.39 1.78 -23.18
C HIS A 178 19.98 3.03 -22.40
N SER A 179 19.43 4.04 -23.10
CA SER A 179 18.89 5.23 -22.44
C SER A 179 17.73 4.88 -21.50
N ILE A 180 16.81 4.01 -21.91
CA ILE A 180 15.71 3.54 -21.05
C ILE A 180 16.24 2.81 -19.80
N LEU A 181 17.27 1.97 -19.96
CA LEU A 181 17.93 1.27 -18.86
C LEU A 181 18.53 2.24 -17.84
N GLU A 182 19.35 3.20 -18.29
CA GLU A 182 19.98 4.18 -17.39
C GLU A 182 18.95 5.10 -16.73
N ASN A 183 17.92 5.54 -17.46
CA ASN A 183 16.82 6.32 -16.90
C ASN A 183 16.08 5.54 -15.81
N THR A 184 15.74 4.27 -16.07
CA THR A 184 15.03 3.42 -15.10
C THR A 184 15.88 3.16 -13.86
N LYS A 185 17.18 2.89 -14.05
CA LYS A 185 18.15 2.75 -12.95
C LYS A 185 18.22 4.02 -12.09
N ALA A 186 18.28 5.20 -12.70
CA ALA A 186 18.27 6.46 -11.97
C ALA A 186 16.98 6.65 -11.16
N VAL A 187 15.82 6.35 -11.77
CA VAL A 187 14.51 6.38 -11.08
C VAL A 187 14.49 5.42 -9.89
N MET A 188 14.96 4.18 -10.06
CA MET A 188 15.04 3.19 -8.98
C MET A 188 15.94 3.65 -7.84
N ILE A 189 17.14 4.16 -8.14
CA ILE A 189 18.07 4.69 -7.13
C ILE A 189 17.42 5.84 -6.36
N ASN A 190 16.80 6.78 -7.05
CA ASN A 190 16.12 7.91 -6.42
C ASN A 190 14.96 7.44 -5.53
N ALA A 191 14.15 6.48 -5.99
CA ALA A 191 13.06 5.91 -5.20
C ALA A 191 13.56 5.19 -3.94
N ILE A 192 14.63 4.40 -4.05
CA ILE A 192 15.25 3.72 -2.90
C ILE A 192 15.82 4.72 -1.91
N ASN A 193 16.59 5.71 -2.38
CA ASN A 193 17.17 6.74 -1.53
C ASN A 193 16.11 7.56 -0.81
N ALA A 194 15.01 7.91 -1.51
CA ALA A 194 13.90 8.62 -0.89
C ALA A 194 13.25 7.79 0.22
N ARG A 195 13.12 6.46 0.05
CA ARG A 195 12.62 5.55 1.10
C ARG A 195 13.59 5.39 2.28
N ILE A 196 14.90 5.38 2.04
CA ILE A 196 15.88 5.35 3.13
C ILE A 196 15.82 6.65 3.93
N GLY A 197 15.74 7.79 3.24
CA GLY A 197 15.55 9.10 3.86
C GLY A 197 14.27 9.15 4.70
N PHE A 198 13.16 8.68 4.14
CA PHE A 198 11.88 8.51 4.82
C PHE A 198 12.02 7.72 6.13
N ALA A 199 12.56 6.50 6.06
CA ALA A 199 12.68 5.62 7.22
C ALA A 199 13.49 6.27 8.35
N THR A 200 14.50 7.07 7.98
CA THR A 200 15.30 7.84 8.94
C THR A 200 14.48 8.95 9.62
N VAL A 201 13.65 9.67 8.86
CA VAL A 201 12.75 10.71 9.41
C VAL A 201 11.73 10.09 10.35
N CYS A 202 11.08 8.99 9.96
CA CYS A 202 10.12 8.29 10.82
C CYS A 202 10.78 7.74 12.09
N SER A 203 11.96 7.11 11.98
CA SER A 203 12.69 6.63 13.15
C SER A 203 12.98 7.76 14.16
N ARG A 204 13.36 8.95 13.67
CA ARG A 204 13.57 10.13 14.51
C ARG A 204 12.27 10.63 15.14
N ALA A 205 11.18 10.69 14.38
CA ALA A 205 9.87 11.08 14.89
C ALA A 205 9.41 10.14 16.03
N TYR A 206 9.46 8.83 15.81
CA TYR A 206 9.09 7.84 16.81
C TYR A 206 10.01 7.85 18.04
N SER A 207 11.30 8.11 17.88
CA SER A 207 12.23 8.27 19.01
C SER A 207 11.89 9.49 19.87
N HIS A 208 11.53 10.62 19.25
CA HIS A 208 11.10 11.82 19.97
C HIS A 208 9.78 11.61 20.71
N VAL A 209 8.84 10.90 20.08
CA VAL A 209 7.54 10.51 20.65
C VAL A 209 7.75 9.57 21.84
N LEU A 210 8.68 8.62 21.75
CA LEU A 210 9.03 7.73 22.87
C LEU A 210 9.61 8.51 24.06
N SER A 211 10.49 9.49 23.80
CA SER A 211 10.98 10.38 24.86
C SER A 211 9.84 11.13 25.53
N ARG A 212 8.97 11.77 24.75
CA ARG A 212 7.79 12.48 25.29
C ARG A 212 6.85 11.57 26.06
N ALA A 213 6.61 10.35 25.57
CA ALA A 213 5.79 9.37 26.26
C ALA A 213 6.41 8.94 27.60
N SER A 214 7.73 8.89 27.68
CA SER A 214 8.46 8.60 28.93
C SER A 214 8.38 9.75 29.93
N ASP A 215 8.26 10.99 29.44
CA ASP A 215 8.07 12.19 30.27
C ASP A 215 6.63 12.36 30.78
N LEU A 216 5.67 11.56 30.27
CA LEU A 216 4.29 11.58 30.76
C LEU A 216 4.23 10.99 32.18
N LEU A 217 4.03 11.87 33.17
CA LEU A 217 3.95 11.48 34.57
C LEU A 217 2.48 11.26 34.99
N PRO A 218 2.10 10.02 35.38
CA PRO A 218 0.76 9.73 35.89
C PRO A 218 0.38 10.59 37.12
N LEU A 219 1.39 11.03 37.87
CA LEU A 219 1.24 11.88 39.05
C LEU A 219 0.74 13.30 38.72
N GLY A 220 1.18 13.89 37.60
CA GLY A 220 0.70 15.21 37.17
C GLY A 220 -0.77 15.15 36.74
N TYR A 221 -1.14 14.09 36.03
CA TYR A 221 -2.53 13.84 35.64
C TYR A 221 -3.44 13.65 36.87
N ARG A 222 -2.97 12.90 37.87
CA ARG A 222 -3.69 12.74 39.14
C ARG A 222 -3.85 14.05 39.90
N ALA A 223 -2.83 14.92 39.90
CA ALA A 223 -2.90 16.23 40.54
C ALA A 223 -3.89 17.17 39.82
N SER A 224 -3.96 17.13 38.49
CA SER A 224 -4.96 17.86 37.70
C SER A 224 -6.39 17.40 38.00
N ILE A 225 -6.63 16.08 38.06
CA ILE A 225 -7.92 15.52 38.47
C ILE A 225 -8.25 15.96 39.91
N GLY A 226 -7.28 15.88 40.82
CA GLY A 226 -7.43 16.33 42.20
C GLY A 226 -7.85 17.80 42.28
N GLY A 227 -7.18 18.68 41.55
CA GLY A 227 -7.55 20.10 41.48
C GLY A 227 -8.94 20.34 40.92
N LYS A 228 -9.38 19.58 39.91
CA LYS A 228 -10.76 19.67 39.38
C LYS A 228 -11.78 19.14 40.41
N MET A 229 -11.50 18.04 41.11
CA MET A 229 -12.32 17.54 42.22
C MET A 229 -12.40 18.52 43.39
N ASP A 230 -11.30 19.22 43.71
CA ASP A 230 -11.27 20.24 44.77
C ASP A 230 -12.13 21.46 44.39
N ILE A 231 -12.24 21.80 43.11
CA ILE A 231 -13.14 22.86 42.63
C ILE A 231 -14.60 22.36 42.65
N GLU A 232 -14.85 21.14 42.19
CA GLU A 232 -16.19 20.53 42.21
C GLU A 232 -16.73 20.37 43.63
N SER A 233 -15.91 19.93 44.58
CA SER A 233 -16.29 19.79 46.00
C SER A 233 -16.64 21.13 46.66
N ASN A 234 -16.09 22.24 46.16
CA ASN A 234 -16.44 23.60 46.58
C ASN A 234 -17.65 24.18 45.81
N SER A 235 -18.24 23.43 44.87
CA SER A 235 -19.43 23.86 44.11
C SER A 235 -20.64 24.05 45.01
N GLN A 236 -21.41 25.11 44.75
CA GLN A 236 -22.69 25.32 45.44
C GLN A 236 -23.72 24.23 45.14
N ALA A 237 -23.57 23.48 44.05
CA ALA A 237 -24.45 22.37 43.71
C ALA A 237 -24.35 21.20 44.71
N LEU A 238 -23.22 21.07 45.42
CA LEU A 238 -23.00 20.03 46.44
C LEU A 238 -23.28 20.51 47.86
N LYS A 239 -23.64 21.79 48.04
CA LYS A 239 -24.10 22.26 49.35
C LYS A 239 -25.44 21.59 49.65
N PRO A 240 -25.61 20.98 50.84
CA PRO A 240 -26.90 20.47 51.26
C PRO A 240 -27.93 21.60 51.17
N VAL A 241 -29.07 21.31 50.56
CA VAL A 241 -30.18 22.26 50.51
C VAL A 241 -30.68 22.48 51.93
N ASP A 242 -30.73 23.73 52.37
CA ASP A 242 -31.31 24.09 53.65
C ASP A 242 -32.78 23.66 53.67
N TYR A 243 -33.15 22.85 54.67
CA TYR A 243 -34.55 22.51 54.88
C TYR A 243 -35.28 23.69 55.53
N CYS A 244 -36.08 24.38 54.73
CA CYS A 244 -36.93 25.46 55.22
C CYS A 244 -38.29 24.90 55.63
N ASN A 245 -38.54 24.81 56.94
CA ASN A 245 -39.82 24.39 57.46
C ASN A 245 -40.85 25.52 57.32
N TRP A 246 -41.95 25.24 56.62
CA TRP A 246 -43.04 26.20 56.42
C TRP A 246 -43.68 26.64 57.75
N PHE A 247 -43.63 25.79 58.79
CA PHE A 247 -44.14 26.07 60.12
C PHE A 247 -43.36 27.17 60.87
N PHE A 248 -42.12 27.47 60.45
CA PHE A 248 -41.26 28.51 61.04
C PHE A 248 -40.99 29.65 60.04
N ASP A 249 -42.00 30.04 59.25
CA ASP A 249 -41.93 31.13 58.26
C ASP A 249 -40.78 30.98 57.25
N GLY A 250 -40.46 29.74 56.86
CA GLY A 250 -39.47 29.47 55.81
C GLY A 250 -38.01 29.65 56.24
N ARG A 251 -37.71 29.72 57.54
CA ARG A 251 -36.32 29.76 58.02
C ARG A 251 -35.62 28.39 57.92
N PRO A 252 -34.31 28.35 57.56
CA PRO A 252 -33.52 27.13 57.59
C PRO A 252 -33.59 26.46 58.97
N SER A 253 -34.01 25.20 58.99
CA SER A 253 -34.23 24.40 60.21
C SER A 253 -33.37 23.14 60.14
N PRO A 254 -32.71 22.72 61.23
CA PRO A 254 -32.00 21.44 61.23
C PRO A 254 -32.98 20.29 60.94
N LEU A 255 -32.64 19.46 59.96
CA LEU A 255 -33.42 18.29 59.53
C LEU A 255 -33.43 17.25 60.67
N ARG A 256 -34.51 17.22 61.45
CA ARG A 256 -34.73 16.20 62.49
C ARG A 256 -35.60 15.10 61.90
N PHE A 257 -34.99 13.97 61.53
CA PHE A 257 -35.73 12.75 61.21
C PHE A 257 -36.05 11.99 62.50
N GLY A 258 -37.33 11.84 62.83
CA GLY A 258 -37.81 11.12 64.01
C GLY A 258 -39.00 11.80 64.66
N ILE A 259 -40.00 11.01 65.06
CA ILE A 259 -41.29 11.47 65.57
C ILE A 259 -41.11 12.19 66.92
N GLY A 260 -41.16 13.53 66.86
CA GLY A 260 -41.68 14.40 67.90
C GLY A 260 -40.88 14.55 69.19
N THR A 261 -40.23 15.72 69.33
CA THR A 261 -40.35 16.53 70.57
C THR A 261 -40.32 18.00 70.18
N LEU A 262 -41.51 18.54 69.88
CA LEU A 262 -41.77 19.94 70.19
C LEU A 262 -41.54 20.08 71.70
N GLU A 263 -40.79 21.10 72.12
CA GLU A 263 -40.76 21.53 73.52
C GLU A 263 -42.17 22.04 73.88
N CYS A 264 -43.07 21.12 74.18
CA CYS A 264 -44.27 21.40 74.93
C CYS A 264 -43.83 21.61 76.37
N ASP A 265 -44.21 22.74 76.95
CA ASP A 265 -44.01 23.09 78.35
C ASP A 265 -44.75 22.07 79.25
N LEU A 266 -44.08 20.97 79.56
CA LEU A 266 -44.62 19.81 80.29
C LEU A 266 -44.59 20.05 81.80
N ARG A 267 -45.33 21.06 82.27
CA ARG A 267 -45.67 21.19 83.70
C ARG A 267 -46.85 20.34 84.14
N THR A 268 -47.51 19.60 83.25
CA THR A 268 -48.64 18.78 83.67
C THR A 268 -48.68 17.43 82.97
N LEU A 269 -48.72 16.40 83.82
CA LEU A 269 -49.26 15.05 83.61
C LEU A 269 -48.26 13.97 83.14
N HIS A 270 -47.73 13.28 84.16
CA HIS A 270 -47.19 11.93 84.10
C HIS A 270 -48.15 10.98 83.41
N TRP A 271 -47.77 10.43 82.25
CA TRP A 271 -48.26 9.14 81.77
C TRP A 271 -47.10 8.45 81.04
N SER A 272 -46.68 7.28 81.53
CA SER A 272 -45.63 6.46 80.93
C SER A 272 -46.26 5.17 80.41
N PRO A 273 -46.34 4.93 79.09
CA PRO A 273 -46.62 3.60 78.56
C PRO A 273 -45.32 2.79 78.47
N SER A 274 -45.39 1.52 78.87
CA SER A 274 -44.21 0.66 79.01
C SER A 274 -43.58 0.28 77.66
N VAL A 275 -42.25 0.12 77.70
CA VAL A 275 -41.34 -0.30 76.61
C VAL A 275 -41.79 -1.59 75.90
N THR A 276 -42.63 -2.40 76.55
CA THR A 276 -43.13 -3.68 76.02
C THR A 276 -44.12 -3.52 74.86
N TYR A 277 -44.81 -2.38 74.75
CA TYR A 277 -45.78 -2.15 73.66
C TYR A 277 -45.11 -1.77 72.33
N MET A 278 -43.94 -1.11 72.38
CA MET A 278 -43.23 -0.67 71.18
C MET A 278 -42.46 -1.81 70.49
N LEU A 279 -41.92 -2.76 71.26
CA LEU A 279 -41.13 -3.87 70.70
C LEU A 279 -41.96 -4.95 69.99
N ASN A 280 -43.28 -5.01 70.23
CA ASN A 280 -44.15 -5.97 69.57
C ASN A 280 -44.70 -5.48 68.22
N ALA A 281 -44.66 -4.18 67.94
CA ALA A 281 -45.14 -3.63 66.67
C ALA A 281 -44.12 -3.76 65.52
N GLU A 282 -42.82 -3.95 65.83
CA GLU A 282 -41.76 -4.13 64.83
C GLU A 282 -41.57 -5.57 64.33
N ARG A 283 -42.36 -6.54 64.83
CA ARG A 283 -42.24 -7.96 64.43
C ARG A 283 -43.19 -8.41 63.32
N ASP A 284 -44.28 -7.69 63.08
CA ASP A 284 -45.29 -8.07 62.09
C ASP A 284 -45.42 -6.99 61.01
N ASP A 285 -44.60 -7.09 59.96
CA ASP A 285 -45.01 -6.91 58.55
C ASP A 285 -43.78 -6.92 57.62
N VAL A 286 -43.24 -8.12 57.39
CA VAL A 286 -42.53 -8.44 56.15
C VAL A 286 -43.55 -9.03 55.19
N ALA A 287 -44.15 -8.20 54.33
CA ALA A 287 -44.53 -8.57 52.96
C ALA A 287 -45.24 -7.41 52.23
N ALA A 288 -44.94 -7.31 50.94
CA ALA A 288 -45.74 -6.66 49.91
C ALA A 288 -45.66 -5.14 49.79
N TRP A 289 -44.58 -4.64 49.19
CA TRP A 289 -44.68 -3.48 48.28
C TRP A 289 -43.97 -3.81 46.96
N SER A 290 -44.71 -4.51 46.10
CA SER A 290 -44.49 -4.56 44.65
C SER A 290 -44.74 -3.17 44.05
N LEU A 291 -43.89 -2.80 43.10
CA LEU A 291 -43.89 -1.57 42.26
C LEU A 291 -45.28 -1.06 41.81
N PRO A 292 -45.42 0.26 41.57
CA PRO A 292 -46.33 0.78 40.56
C PRO A 292 -45.60 1.17 39.25
N PRO A 293 -46.29 1.09 38.10
CA PRO A 293 -45.75 1.44 36.78
C PRO A 293 -46.02 2.91 36.38
N ASP A 294 -45.26 3.31 35.36
CA ASP A 294 -45.53 4.32 34.33
C ASP A 294 -45.41 5.83 34.59
N LEU A 295 -44.61 6.41 33.70
CA LEU A 295 -44.40 7.81 33.37
C LEU A 295 -45.49 8.29 32.37
N ASN A 296 -45.86 9.56 32.56
CA ASN A 296 -46.19 10.56 31.55
C ASN A 296 -47.43 10.39 30.64
N GLY A 297 -48.46 11.16 31.00
CA GLY A 297 -49.25 11.94 30.06
C GLY A 297 -49.00 13.45 30.24
N VAL A 298 -48.49 14.08 29.19
CA VAL A 298 -48.81 15.43 28.67
C VAL A 298 -48.83 16.63 29.65
N CYS A 299 -47.75 17.42 29.66
CA CYS A 299 -47.65 18.83 29.23
C CYS A 299 -46.29 19.39 29.63
#